data_AF-A0A7C0VGG2-F1
#
_entry.id   AF-A0A7C0VGG2-F1
#
_cell.length_a   1.000
_cell.length_b   1.000
_cell.length_c   1.000
_cell.angle_alpha   90.00
_cell.angle_beta   90.00
_cell.angle_gamma   90.00
#
_symmetry.space_group_name_H-M   'P 1'
#
loop_
_entity.id
_entity.type
_entity.pdbx_description
1 polymer ?
#
loop_
_entity_poly.entity_id
_entity_poly.type
_entity_poly.pdbx_seq_one_letter_code
_entity_poly.pdbx_strand_id
1 'polypeptide(L)'
;MSELESIIDLCRMVQRGAIDPFDIDFEYVIQVIRKHYPQVKTSRELCLNAQALKELTLVLEEQGKWIHHKSTTLYKDPFLLAESLRALDLGAIAQVFLRSWHPVVDMGQISAQTLANSLAYWGDLAPLETRWRGIQVEERETGYTSEDEARRLGLIPEEGFTEALEALWAELGER
;
A
#
# COMPACT_ATOMS: atom_id res chain seq x y z
N MET A 1 -22.22 33.64 27.02
CA MET A 1 -22.25 32.22 26.63
C MET A 1 -21.34 31.47 27.58
N SER A 2 -21.83 30.37 28.15
CA SER A 2 -20.99 29.45 28.91
C SER A 2 -19.97 28.80 27.98
N GLU A 3 -18.78 28.50 28.48
CA GLU A 3 -17.71 27.82 27.75
C GLU A 3 -18.22 26.51 27.09
N LEU A 4 -19.16 25.81 27.75
CA LEU A 4 -19.84 24.61 27.23
C LEU A 4 -20.80 24.90 26.08
N GLU A 5 -21.50 26.03 26.09
CA GLU A 5 -22.41 26.41 25.00
C GLU A 5 -21.62 26.69 23.72
N SER A 6 -20.47 27.36 23.84
CA SER A 6 -19.58 27.61 22.70
C SER A 6 -19.06 26.31 22.08
N ILE A 7 -18.74 25.30 22.89
CA ILE A 7 -18.35 23.97 22.41
C ILE A 7 -19.51 23.26 21.71
N ILE A 8 -20.71 23.30 22.30
CA ILE A 8 -21.91 22.72 21.69
C ILE A 8 -22.17 23.33 20.30
N ASP A 9 -22.05 24.64 20.19
CA ASP A 9 -22.24 25.34 18.92
C ASP A 9 -21.14 25.00 17.90
N LEU A 10 -19.89 24.89 18.35
CA LEU A 10 -18.77 24.44 17.51
C LEU A 10 -19.03 23.03 16.94
N CYS A 11 -19.41 22.06 17.79
CA CYS A 11 -19.74 20.70 17.34
C CYS A 11 -20.94 20.68 16.37
N ARG A 12 -21.91 21.58 16.54
CA ARG A 12 -23.05 21.70 15.61
C ARG A 12 -22.67 22.32 14.28
N MET A 13 -21.67 23.20 14.24
CA MET A 13 -21.16 23.73 12.98
C MET A 13 -20.55 22.62 12.11
N VAL A 14 -19.92 21.62 12.73
CA VAL A 14 -19.44 20.41 12.03
C VAL A 14 -20.60 19.62 11.43
N GLN A 15 -21.67 19.37 12.20
CA GLN A 15 -22.85 18.67 11.69
C GLN A 15 -23.53 19.39 10.51
N ARG A 16 -23.42 20.72 10.46
CA ARG A 16 -23.93 21.54 9.36
C ARG A 16 -22.98 21.61 8.16
N GLY A 17 -21.80 20.97 8.24
CA GLY A 17 -20.77 20.98 7.21
C GLY A 17 -20.04 22.32 7.07
N ALA A 18 -20.13 23.19 8.08
CA ALA A 18 -19.45 24.49 8.06
C ALA A 18 -17.98 24.42 8.52
N ILE A 19 -17.62 23.37 9.26
CA ILE A 19 -16.28 23.09 9.79
C ILE A 19 -15.96 21.62 9.52
N ASP A 20 -14.71 21.32 9.16
CA ASP A 20 -14.27 19.95 8.98
C ASP A 20 -14.23 19.20 10.33
N PRO A 21 -14.74 17.96 10.43
CA PRO A 21 -14.72 17.20 11.68
C PRO A 21 -13.32 17.02 12.29
N PHE A 22 -12.25 17.04 11.50
CA PHE A 22 -10.87 16.88 11.95
C PHE A 22 -10.22 18.18 12.45
N ASP A 23 -10.84 19.34 12.20
CA ASP A 23 -10.38 20.63 12.72
C ASP A 23 -10.77 20.85 14.20
N ILE A 24 -11.59 19.95 14.77
CA ILE A 24 -11.98 20.00 16.17
C ILE A 24 -10.83 19.48 17.06
N ASP A 25 -10.34 20.32 17.97
CA ASP A 25 -9.44 19.89 19.04
C ASP A 25 -10.22 19.15 20.14
N PHE A 26 -10.23 17.82 20.02
CA PHE A 26 -10.90 16.93 20.98
C PHE A 26 -10.32 17.00 22.38
N GLU A 27 -9.01 17.21 22.51
CA GLU A 27 -8.35 17.27 23.81
C GLU A 27 -8.80 18.52 24.56
N TYR A 28 -8.82 19.66 23.87
CA TYR A 28 -9.36 20.90 24.42
C TYR A 28 -10.83 20.75 24.84
N VAL A 29 -11.68 20.19 23.97
CA VAL A 29 -13.11 20.02 24.27
C VAL A 29 -13.33 19.11 25.49
N ILE A 30 -12.63 17.97 25.57
CA ILE A 30 -12.71 17.07 26.72
C ILE A 30 -12.23 17.77 27.99
N GLN A 31 -11.15 18.54 27.94
CA GLN A 31 -10.65 19.27 29.11
C GLN A 31 -11.67 20.28 29.62
N VAL A 32 -12.35 21.01 28.74
CA VAL A 32 -13.41 21.94 29.15
C VAL A 32 -14.58 21.18 29.78
N ILE A 33 -15.06 20.08 29.18
CA ILE A 33 -16.12 19.26 29.77
C ILE A 33 -15.70 18.74 31.17
N ARG A 34 -14.47 18.24 31.31
CA ARG A 34 -13.93 17.74 32.59
C ARG A 34 -13.73 18.82 33.64
N LYS A 35 -13.47 20.07 33.25
CA LYS A 35 -13.36 21.22 34.17
C LYS A 35 -14.71 21.56 34.80
N HIS A 36 -15.79 21.45 34.01
CA HIS A 36 -17.15 21.79 34.46
C HIS A 36 -17.87 20.63 35.16
N TYR A 37 -17.46 19.37 34.93
CA TYR A 37 -18.08 18.18 35.52
C TYR A 37 -18.04 18.10 37.08
N PRO A 38 -16.94 18.42 37.78
CA PRO A 38 -16.87 18.35 39.25
C PRO A 38 -17.69 19.44 39.95
N GLN A 39 -18.15 20.45 39.21
CA GLN A 39 -18.81 21.64 39.74
C GLN A 39 -20.33 21.66 39.52
N VAL A 40 -20.89 20.57 38.98
CA VAL A 40 -22.32 20.47 38.66
C VAL A 40 -23.15 20.51 39.95
N LYS A 41 -23.92 21.58 40.12
CA LYS A 41 -24.80 21.80 41.28
C LYS A 41 -26.28 21.73 40.91
N THR A 42 -26.60 21.85 39.61
CA THR A 42 -27.97 21.90 39.13
C THR A 42 -28.23 20.89 38.01
N SER A 43 -29.49 20.44 37.88
CA SER A 43 -29.93 19.57 36.80
C SER A 43 -29.69 20.18 35.42
N ARG A 44 -29.80 21.51 35.29
CA ARG A 44 -29.55 22.24 34.05
C ARG A 44 -28.08 22.15 33.61
N GLU A 45 -27.15 22.30 34.54
CA GLU A 45 -25.71 22.13 34.26
C GLU A 45 -25.38 20.69 33.86
N LEU A 46 -26.02 19.71 34.49
CA LEU A 46 -25.89 18.31 34.10
C LEU A 46 -26.38 18.07 32.67
N CYS A 47 -27.55 18.60 32.31
CA CYS A 47 -28.08 18.52 30.94
C CYS A 47 -27.14 19.17 29.93
N LEU A 48 -26.55 20.32 30.26
CA LEU A 48 -25.61 21.02 29.37
C LEU A 48 -24.33 20.21 29.13
N ASN A 49 -23.77 19.60 30.18
CA ASN A 49 -22.62 18.70 30.05
C ASN A 49 -22.96 17.45 29.23
N ALA A 50 -24.10 16.81 29.49
CA ALA A 50 -24.56 15.65 28.73
C ALA A 50 -24.76 15.99 27.25
N GLN A 51 -25.27 17.19 26.97
CA GLN A 51 -25.43 17.69 25.61
C GLN A 51 -24.08 17.93 24.94
N ALA A 52 -23.11 18.57 25.60
CA ALA A 52 -21.77 18.76 25.06
C ALA A 52 -21.10 17.43 24.69
N LEU A 53 -21.23 16.41 25.55
CA LEU A 53 -20.71 15.08 25.29
C LEU A 53 -21.42 14.41 24.09
N LYS A 54 -22.74 14.52 24.01
CA LYS A 54 -23.51 14.00 22.87
C LYS A 54 -23.05 14.63 21.55
N GLU A 55 -22.93 15.95 21.50
CA GLU A 55 -22.54 16.65 20.28
C GLU A 55 -21.11 16.30 19.86
N LEU A 56 -20.20 16.11 20.84
CA LEU A 56 -18.84 15.62 20.58
C LEU A 56 -18.84 14.20 19.99
N THR A 57 -19.67 13.29 20.51
CA THR A 57 -19.81 11.94 19.95
C THR A 57 -20.30 11.95 18.50
N LEU A 58 -21.17 12.90 18.14
CA LEU A 58 -21.63 13.04 16.76
C LEU A 58 -20.51 13.51 15.82
N VAL A 59 -19.58 14.35 16.29
CA VAL A 59 -18.37 14.70 15.53
C VAL A 59 -17.48 13.47 15.31
N LEU A 60 -17.27 12.62 16.33
CA LEU A 60 -16.52 11.37 16.19
C LEU A 60 -17.16 10.42 15.17
N GLU A 61 -18.50 10.35 15.15
CA GLU A 61 -19.22 9.53 14.19
C GLU A 61 -18.95 9.99 12.75
N GLU A 62 -18.95 11.30 12.51
CA GLU A 62 -18.63 11.88 11.20
C GLU A 62 -17.18 11.63 10.79
N GLN A 63 -16.22 11.76 11.72
CA GLN A 63 -14.83 11.37 11.47
C GLN A 63 -14.74 9.88 11.08
N GLY A 64 -15.44 9.01 11.80
CA GLY A 64 -15.48 7.57 11.53
C GLY A 64 -16.06 7.24 10.16
N LYS A 65 -17.18 7.88 9.78
CA LYS A 65 -17.77 7.74 8.44
C LYS A 65 -16.81 8.20 7.35
N TRP A 66 -16.13 9.33 7.56
CA TRP A 66 -15.15 9.84 6.61
C TRP A 66 -13.99 8.86 6.43
N ILE A 67 -13.42 8.34 7.52
CA ILE A 67 -12.34 7.35 7.49
C ILE A 67 -12.80 6.09 6.77
N HIS A 68 -13.98 5.58 7.11
CA HIS A 68 -14.55 4.39 6.47
C HIS A 68 -14.77 4.60 4.97
N HIS A 69 -15.28 5.76 4.57
CA HIS A 69 -15.46 6.10 3.16
C HIS A 69 -14.11 6.18 2.43
N LYS A 70 -13.08 6.77 3.04
CA LYS A 70 -11.74 6.85 2.45
C LYS A 70 -11.04 5.50 2.35
N SER A 71 -11.15 4.65 3.37
CA SER A 71 -10.55 3.31 3.36
C SER A 71 -11.23 2.39 2.34
N THR A 72 -12.56 2.46 2.23
CA THR A 72 -13.32 1.73 1.19
C THR A 72 -13.13 2.30 -0.21
N THR A 73 -12.84 3.60 -0.36
CA THR A 73 -12.49 4.18 -1.67
C THR A 73 -11.08 3.80 -2.13
N LEU A 74 -10.13 3.61 -1.20
CA LEU A 74 -8.81 3.05 -1.47
C LEU A 74 -8.89 1.56 -1.84
N TYR A 75 -9.84 0.83 -1.24
CA TYR A 75 -10.22 -0.53 -1.59
C TYR A 75 -11.36 -0.50 -2.62
N LYS A 76 -11.12 0.06 -3.82
CA LYS A 76 -12.10 -0.09 -4.90
C LYS A 76 -12.34 -1.59 -5.09
N ASP A 77 -13.53 -2.03 -4.68
CA ASP A 77 -14.01 -3.39 -4.83
C ASP A 77 -13.67 -3.87 -6.26
N PRO A 78 -12.94 -4.98 -6.43
CA PRO A 78 -12.63 -5.54 -7.74
C PRO A 78 -13.86 -5.63 -8.65
N PHE A 79 -15.06 -5.81 -8.07
CA PHE A 79 -16.32 -5.77 -8.78
C PHE A 79 -16.66 -4.40 -9.39
N LEU A 80 -16.56 -3.30 -8.62
CA LEU A 80 -16.85 -1.95 -9.11
C LEU A 80 -15.84 -1.47 -10.15
N LEU A 81 -14.58 -1.90 -10.02
CA LEU A 81 -13.56 -1.70 -11.05
C LEU A 81 -13.90 -2.44 -12.33
N ALA A 82 -14.34 -3.69 -12.23
CA ALA A 82 -14.73 -4.48 -13.39
C ALA A 82 -15.92 -3.85 -14.14
N GLU A 83 -16.95 -3.38 -13.42
CA GLU A 83 -18.09 -2.68 -14.03
C GLU A 83 -17.68 -1.35 -14.68
N SER A 84 -16.80 -0.59 -14.01
CA SER A 84 -16.27 0.66 -14.59
C SER A 84 -15.48 0.39 -15.87
N LEU A 85 -14.66 -0.67 -15.91
CA LEU A 85 -13.91 -1.07 -17.11
C LEU A 85 -14.84 -1.54 -18.24
N ARG A 86 -15.93 -2.25 -17.93
CA ARG A 86 -16.93 -2.68 -18.92
C ARG A 86 -17.72 -1.51 -19.51
N ALA A 87 -17.95 -0.46 -18.73
CA ALA A 87 -18.67 0.73 -19.18
C ALA A 87 -17.83 1.67 -20.05
N LEU A 88 -16.50 1.53 -20.06
CA LEU A 88 -15.60 2.31 -20.90
C LEU A 88 -15.52 1.74 -22.31
N ASP A 89 -15.41 2.63 -23.30
CA ASP A 89 -15.11 2.24 -24.66
C ASP A 89 -13.60 1.96 -24.84
N LEU A 90 -13.25 1.26 -25.92
CA LEU A 90 -11.86 0.87 -26.19
C LEU A 90 -10.90 2.08 -26.22
N GLY A 91 -11.39 3.23 -26.71
CA GLY A 91 -10.63 4.47 -26.75
C GLY A 91 -10.30 5.03 -25.37
N ALA A 92 -11.29 5.07 -24.46
CA ALA A 92 -11.05 5.52 -23.09
C ALA A 92 -10.15 4.57 -22.31
N ILE A 93 -10.28 3.26 -22.50
CA ILE A 93 -9.37 2.27 -21.89
C ILE A 93 -7.94 2.51 -22.37
N ALA A 94 -7.71 2.70 -23.67
CA ALA A 94 -6.39 2.99 -24.23
C ALA A 94 -5.81 4.30 -23.67
N GLN A 95 -6.61 5.35 -23.49
CA GLN A 95 -6.15 6.59 -22.87
C GLN A 95 -5.76 6.42 -21.39
N VAL A 96 -6.58 5.72 -20.61
CA VAL A 96 -6.29 5.45 -19.19
C VAL A 96 -5.00 4.64 -19.07
N PHE A 97 -4.84 3.61 -19.90
CA PHE A 97 -3.61 2.84 -19.99
C PHE A 97 -2.39 3.71 -20.32
N LEU A 98 -2.45 4.51 -21.39
CA LEU A 98 -1.35 5.40 -21.79
C LEU A 98 -0.98 6.42 -20.70
N ARG A 99 -1.97 6.96 -19.98
CA ARG A 99 -1.73 7.88 -18.84
C ARG A 99 -1.07 7.20 -17.65
N SER A 100 -1.29 5.90 -17.50
CA SER A 100 -0.81 5.11 -16.36
C SER A 100 0.42 4.26 -16.73
N TRP A 101 0.85 4.32 -17.99
CA TRP A 101 1.96 3.56 -18.52
C TRP A 101 3.28 4.19 -18.03
N HIS A 102 3.86 3.58 -17.02
CA HIS A 102 5.19 3.92 -16.48
C HIS A 102 6.17 2.78 -16.78
N PRO A 103 6.66 2.67 -18.03
CA PRO A 103 7.58 1.61 -18.40
C PRO A 103 8.89 1.83 -17.65
N VAL A 104 9.36 0.81 -16.95
CA VAL A 104 10.72 0.79 -16.42
C VAL A 104 11.63 0.51 -17.60
N VAL A 105 12.16 1.58 -18.20
CA VAL A 105 13.16 1.46 -19.25
C VAL A 105 14.52 1.26 -18.56
N ASP A 106 15.01 0.03 -18.57
CA ASP A 106 16.42 -0.22 -18.27
C ASP A 106 17.26 0.24 -19.48
N MET A 107 17.90 1.40 -19.34
CA MET A 107 18.92 1.82 -20.29
C MET A 107 20.25 1.23 -19.83
N GLY A 108 20.54 0.01 -20.29
CA GLY A 108 21.85 -0.61 -20.12
C GLY A 108 22.94 0.27 -20.75
N GLN A 109 23.53 1.17 -19.96
CA GLN A 109 24.68 1.96 -20.41
C GLN A 109 25.89 1.05 -20.48
N ILE A 110 26.36 0.80 -21.70
CA ILE A 110 27.67 0.18 -21.90
C ILE A 110 28.73 1.19 -21.44
N SER A 111 29.34 0.93 -20.28
CA SER A 111 30.43 1.76 -19.78
C SER A 111 31.72 1.47 -20.56
N ALA A 112 32.64 2.43 -20.59
CA ALA A 112 33.98 2.22 -21.15
C ALA A 112 34.70 1.04 -20.47
N GLN A 113 34.47 0.83 -19.19
CA GLN A 113 35.00 -0.32 -18.44
C GLN A 113 34.40 -1.64 -18.92
N THR A 114 33.10 -1.68 -19.19
CA THR A 114 32.41 -2.86 -19.74
C THR A 114 33.00 -3.23 -21.10
N LEU A 115 33.23 -2.25 -21.97
CA LEU A 115 33.88 -2.47 -23.28
C LEU A 115 35.32 -2.96 -23.14
N ALA A 116 36.11 -2.36 -22.23
CA ALA A 116 37.47 -2.78 -21.97
C ALA A 116 37.53 -4.24 -21.49
N ASN A 117 36.63 -4.61 -20.57
CA ASN A 117 36.53 -5.98 -20.06
C ASN A 117 36.09 -6.97 -21.16
N SER A 118 35.14 -6.59 -22.01
CA SER A 118 34.73 -7.42 -23.15
C SER A 118 35.88 -7.61 -24.14
N LEU A 119 36.63 -6.56 -24.47
CA LEU A 119 37.78 -6.66 -25.37
C LEU A 119 38.89 -7.53 -24.79
N ALA A 120 39.19 -7.38 -23.49
CA ALA A 120 40.15 -8.25 -22.80
C ALA A 120 39.70 -9.72 -22.86
N TYR A 121 38.42 -9.99 -22.54
CA TYR A 121 37.85 -11.33 -22.66
C TYR A 121 38.00 -11.91 -24.08
N TRP A 122 37.66 -11.14 -25.12
CA TRP A 122 37.82 -11.61 -26.51
C TRP A 122 39.28 -11.86 -26.90
N GLY A 123 40.22 -11.09 -26.33
CA GLY A 123 41.66 -11.27 -26.53
C GLY A 123 42.21 -12.51 -25.83
N ASP A 124 41.66 -12.88 -24.67
CA ASP A 124 42.09 -14.02 -23.87
C ASP A 124 41.48 -15.36 -24.35
N LEU A 125 40.48 -15.30 -25.22
CA LEU A 125 39.87 -16.51 -25.78
C LEU A 125 40.83 -17.22 -26.75
N ALA A 126 40.91 -18.54 -26.62
CA ALA A 126 41.60 -19.39 -27.57
C ALA A 126 41.12 -19.14 -29.02
N PRO A 127 41.96 -19.37 -30.03
CA PRO A 127 41.56 -19.24 -31.44
C PRO A 127 40.26 -19.99 -31.75
N LEU A 128 39.44 -19.45 -32.65
CA LEU A 128 38.13 -20.01 -32.99
C LEU A 128 38.21 -21.50 -33.40
N GLU A 129 39.27 -21.87 -34.12
CA GLU A 129 39.52 -23.26 -34.52
C GLU A 129 39.74 -24.22 -33.35
N THR A 130 40.22 -23.72 -32.21
CA THR A 130 40.38 -24.49 -30.97
C THR A 130 39.06 -24.52 -30.19
N ARG A 131 38.31 -23.41 -30.17
CA ARG A 131 37.00 -23.32 -29.49
C ARG A 131 35.93 -24.21 -30.12
N TRP A 132 35.96 -24.37 -31.43
CA TRP A 132 34.96 -25.16 -32.17
C TRP A 132 35.38 -26.62 -32.38
N ARG A 133 36.63 -26.98 -32.06
CA ARG A 133 37.04 -28.39 -32.05
C ARG A 133 36.48 -29.09 -30.83
N GLY A 134 35.53 -29.98 -31.07
CA GLY A 134 35.14 -30.98 -30.08
C GLY A 134 33.99 -30.59 -29.17
N ILE A 135 33.12 -29.64 -29.55
CA ILE A 135 31.75 -29.68 -29.01
C ILE A 135 31.06 -30.89 -29.67
N GLN A 136 31.38 -32.08 -29.15
CA GLN A 136 30.53 -33.24 -29.34
C GLN A 136 29.30 -32.98 -28.47
N VAL A 137 28.31 -32.32 -29.06
CA VAL A 137 26.98 -32.26 -28.46
C VAL A 137 26.43 -33.67 -28.56
N GLU A 138 26.59 -34.46 -27.50
CA GLU A 138 25.76 -35.64 -27.33
C GLU A 138 24.33 -35.15 -27.10
N GLU A 139 23.47 -35.40 -28.09
CA GLU A 139 22.04 -35.26 -27.93
C GLU A 139 21.59 -36.30 -26.89
N ARG A 140 21.52 -35.90 -25.62
CA ARG A 140 20.98 -36.73 -24.54
C ARG A 140 19.49 -36.52 -24.46
N GLU A 141 18.74 -37.61 -24.53
CA GLU A 141 17.33 -37.59 -24.16
C GLU A 141 17.18 -37.05 -22.73
N THR A 142 16.15 -36.23 -22.52
CA THR A 142 15.78 -35.76 -21.18
C THR A 142 15.41 -36.97 -20.33
N GLY A 143 16.26 -37.30 -19.35
CA GLY A 143 15.97 -38.34 -18.38
C GLY A 143 14.88 -37.93 -17.38
N TYR A 144 14.38 -38.91 -16.64
CA TYR A 144 13.52 -38.64 -15.48
C TYR A 144 14.39 -38.43 -14.25
N THR A 145 14.17 -37.33 -13.53
CA THR A 145 14.74 -37.11 -12.20
C THR A 145 13.71 -37.50 -11.14
N SER A 146 14.15 -38.06 -10.02
CA SER A 146 13.26 -38.21 -8.86
C SER A 146 13.07 -36.86 -8.17
N GLU A 147 11.99 -36.74 -7.39
CA GLU A 147 11.70 -35.53 -6.62
C GLU A 147 12.81 -35.22 -5.61
N ASP A 148 13.36 -36.24 -4.94
CA ASP A 148 14.48 -36.10 -4.00
C ASP A 148 15.77 -35.62 -4.68
N GLU A 149 16.00 -36.05 -5.91
CA GLU A 149 17.15 -35.61 -6.71
C GLU A 149 16.95 -34.16 -7.19
N ALA A 150 15.73 -33.80 -7.60
CA ALA A 150 15.39 -32.44 -7.99
C ALA A 150 15.48 -31.44 -6.81
N ARG A 151 15.12 -31.85 -5.59
CA ARG A 151 15.31 -31.05 -4.37
C ARG A 151 16.80 -30.86 -4.05
N ARG A 152 17.61 -31.93 -4.10
CA ARG A 152 19.06 -31.84 -3.89
C ARG A 152 19.76 -30.94 -4.90
N LEU A 153 19.29 -30.92 -6.15
CA LEU A 153 19.78 -30.03 -7.20
C LEU A 153 19.27 -28.59 -7.09
N GLY A 154 18.41 -28.28 -6.11
CA GLY A 154 17.85 -26.95 -5.89
C GLY A 154 16.82 -26.53 -6.93
N LEU A 155 16.32 -27.48 -7.74
CA LEU A 155 15.30 -27.23 -8.75
C LEU A 155 13.90 -27.20 -8.15
N ILE A 156 13.69 -27.94 -7.06
CA ILE A 156 12.48 -27.90 -6.24
C ILE A 156 12.87 -27.38 -4.85
N PRO A 157 12.26 -26.28 -4.37
CA PRO A 157 12.54 -25.77 -3.03
C PRO A 157 12.17 -26.80 -1.94
N GLU A 158 12.90 -26.82 -0.83
CA GLU A 158 12.57 -27.70 0.30
C GLU A 158 11.31 -27.23 1.04
N GLU A 159 11.13 -25.92 1.15
CA GLU A 159 9.98 -25.27 1.77
C GLU A 159 8.92 -24.89 0.70
N GLY A 160 7.67 -24.72 1.11
CA GLY A 160 6.63 -24.23 0.22
C GLY A 160 7.02 -22.86 -0.34
N PHE A 161 6.78 -22.63 -1.63
CA PHE A 161 7.08 -21.36 -2.30
C PHE A 161 6.54 -20.15 -1.51
N THR A 162 5.34 -20.27 -0.94
CA THR A 162 4.72 -19.25 -0.10
C THR A 162 5.49 -18.98 1.18
N GLU A 163 5.99 -20.02 1.84
CA GLU A 163 6.74 -19.93 3.10
C GLU A 163 8.10 -19.24 2.87
N ALA A 164 8.79 -19.59 1.79
CA ALA A 164 10.02 -18.93 1.37
C ALA A 164 9.80 -17.44 1.02
N LEU A 165 8.65 -17.11 0.44
CA LEU A 165 8.31 -15.75 0.05
C LEU A 165 7.91 -14.88 1.25
N GLU A 166 7.20 -15.46 2.23
CA GLU A 166 6.89 -14.82 3.51
C GLU A 166 8.15 -14.60 4.37
N ALA A 167 9.07 -15.58 4.39
CA ALA A 167 10.35 -15.44 5.08
C ALA A 167 11.20 -14.31 4.48
N LEU A 168 11.31 -14.25 3.15
CA LEU A 168 12.00 -13.16 2.46
C LEU A 168 11.33 -11.80 2.72
N TRP A 169 10.00 -11.76 2.77
CA TRP A 169 9.24 -10.54 3.07
C TRP A 169 9.52 -10.03 4.48
N ALA A 170 9.58 -10.93 5.47
CA ALA A 170 9.94 -10.59 6.84
C ALA A 170 11.39 -10.06 6.93
N GLU A 171 12.34 -10.72 6.25
CA GLU A 171 13.75 -10.32 6.23
C GLU A 171 13.96 -8.92 5.59
N LEU A 172 13.16 -8.58 4.57
CA LEU A 172 13.18 -7.27 3.94
C LEU A 172 12.46 -6.19 4.76
N GLY A 173 11.48 -6.55 5.59
CA GLY A 173 10.74 -5.64 6.47
C GLY A 173 11.46 -5.29 7.77
N GLU A 174 12.46 -6.08 8.18
CA GLU A 174 13.32 -5.80 9.35
C GLU A 174 14.54 -4.90 9.02
N ARG A 175 14.64 -4.36 7.81
CA ARG A 175 15.64 -3.35 7.40
C ARG A 175 15.04 -1.96 7.25
#